data_AF-A0A9D7FHB1-F1
#
_entry.id   AF-A0A9D7FHB1-F1
#
_cell.length_a   1.000
_cell.length_b   1.000
_cell.length_c   1.000
_cell.angle_alpha   90.00
_cell.angle_beta   90.00
_cell.angle_gamma   90.00
#
_symmetry.space_group_name_H-M   'P 1'
#
loop_
_entity.id
_entity.type
_entity.pdbx_description
1 polymer ?
#
loop_
_entity_poly.entity_id
_entity_poly.type
_entity_poly.pdbx_seq_one_letter_code
_entity_poly.pdbx_strand_id
1 'polypeptide(L)' 'MFIEAPRQEIDQIIDRHAVVKQLVDNEWLFLFHIEPAGTTVSRYRPGGTWHAVKAGQ' A
#
# COMPACT_ATOMS: atom_id res chain seq x y z
N MET A 1 -2.91 -2.30 -7.64
CA MET A 1 -1.84 -3.31 -7.59
C MET A 1 -1.88 -3.97 -6.22
N PHE A 2 -1.77 -5.30 -6.17
CA PHE A 2 -1.66 -6.06 -4.93
C PHE A 2 -0.24 -6.58 -4.79
N ILE A 3 0.33 -6.45 -3.59
CA ILE A 3 1.69 -6.92 -3.29
C ILE A 3 1.64 -7.69 -1.97
N GLU A 4 2.28 -8.85 -1.95
CA GLU A 4 2.58 -9.63 -0.75
C GLU A 4 4.08 -9.46 -0.45
N ALA A 5 4.40 -8.52 0.43
CA ALA A 5 5.75 -8.21 0.88
C ALA A 5 5.64 -7.48 2.22
N PRO A 6 6.61 -7.58 3.15
CA PRO A 6 6.42 -6.97 4.45
C PRO A 6 6.28 -5.44 4.34
N ARG A 7 5.35 -4.90 5.12
CA ARG A 7 4.92 -3.49 5.02
C ARG A 7 6.10 -2.51 5.13
N GLN A 8 7.06 -2.78 6.00
CA GLN A 8 8.19 -1.88 6.22
C GLN A 8 9.08 -1.74 4.97
N GLU A 9 9.25 -2.80 4.19
CA GLU A 9 9.98 -2.77 2.93
C GLU A 9 9.22 -1.99 1.85
N ILE A 10 7.89 -2.12 1.82
CA ILE A 10 7.04 -1.32 0.93
C ILE A 10 7.19 0.17 1.27
N ASP A 11 7.08 0.52 2.55
CA ASP A 11 7.21 1.90 3.02
C ASP A 11 8.60 2.48 2.68
N GLN A 12 9.67 1.69 2.86
CA GLN A 12 11.04 2.09 2.47
C GLN A 12 11.18 2.35 0.96
N ILE A 13 10.56 1.52 0.12
CA ILE A 13 10.58 1.73 -1.34
C ILE A 13 9.83 3.02 -1.70
N ILE A 14 8.68 3.27 -1.09
CA ILE A 14 7.92 4.50 -1.32
C ILE A 14 8.74 5.74 -0.93
N ASP A 15 9.38 5.71 0.25
CA ASP A 15 10.20 6.82 0.74
C ASP A 15 11.44 7.08 -0.14
N ARG A 16 12.12 6.00 -0.54
CA ARG A 16 13.34 6.07 -1.37
C ARG A 16 13.08 6.59 -2.78
N HIS A 17 11.89 6.37 -3.33
CA HIS A 17 11.60 6.61 -4.74
C HIS A 17 10.51 7.68 -4.93
N ALA A 18 10.93 8.93 -5.15
CA ALA A 18 10.04 10.08 -5.31
C ALA A 18 8.93 9.89 -6.36
N VAL A 19 9.22 9.21 -7.47
CA VAL A 19 8.20 8.92 -8.50
C VAL A 19 7.13 7.97 -7.97
N VAL A 20 7.53 6.90 -7.27
CA VAL A 20 6.57 5.94 -6.68
C VAL A 20 5.70 6.65 -5.66
N LYS A 21 6.30 7.46 -4.78
CA LYS A 21 5.58 8.30 -3.82
C LYS A 21 4.56 9.21 -4.50
N GLN A 22 4.94 9.91 -5.57
CA GLN A 22 4.01 10.76 -6.31
C GLN A 22 2.85 9.96 -6.94
N LEU A 23 3.10 8.77 -7.48
CA LEU A 23 2.05 7.93 -8.05
C LEU A 23 1.02 7.51 -6.99
N VAL A 24 1.47 7.13 -5.80
CA VAL A 24 0.55 6.68 -4.73
C VAL A 24 -0.12 7.84 -4.01
N ASP A 25 0.59 8.95 -3.77
CA ASP A 25 0.03 10.13 -3.08
C ASP A 25 -0.96 10.91 -3.96
N ASN A 26 -0.74 10.97 -5.28
CA ASN A 26 -1.72 11.54 -6.22
C ASN A 26 -2.80 10.53 -6.64
N GLU A 27 -2.81 9.34 -6.03
CA GLU A 27 -3.78 8.26 -6.30
C GLU A 27 -3.83 7.80 -7.77
N TRP A 28 -2.73 7.93 -8.51
CA TRP A 28 -2.59 7.35 -9.86
C TRP A 28 -2.26 5.86 -9.81
N LEU A 29 -1.65 5.43 -8.71
CA LEU A 29 -1.41 4.02 -8.39
C LEU A 29 -2.05 3.67 -7.04
N PHE A 30 -3.07 2.82 -7.06
CA PHE A 30 -3.65 2.26 -5.85
C PHE A 30 -2.88 1.02 -5.41
N LEU A 31 -2.22 1.13 -4.26
CA LEU A 31 -1.43 0.04 -3.68
C LEU A 31 -2.22 -0.68 -2.58
N PHE A 32 -2.28 -2.00 -2.71
CA PHE A 32 -2.89 -2.91 -1.75
C PHE A 32 -1.82 -3.88 -1.23
N HIS A 33 -1.68 -3.96 0.08
CA HIS A 33 -0.84 -4.91 0.78
C HIS A 33 -1.69 -6.11 1.22
N ILE A 34 -1.19 -7.30 0.95
CA ILE A 34 -1.74 -8.56 1.48
C ILE A 34 -0.77 -9.02 2.57
N GLU A 35 -1.26 -9.19 3.79
CA GLU A 35 -0.44 -9.77 4.87
C GLU A 35 0.07 -11.15 4.43
N PRO A 36 1.29 -11.58 4.79
CA PRO A 36 1.83 -12.89 4.37
C PRO A 36 0.98 -14.11 4.77
N ALA A 37 0.12 -13.96 5.79
CA ALA A 37 -0.84 -15.00 6.18
C ALA A 37 -2.10 -15.03 5.29
N GLY A 38 -2.23 -14.12 4.31
CA GLY A 38 -3.30 -14.04 3.32
C GLY A 38 -4.66 -13.55 3.83
N THR A 39 -4.80 -13.29 5.13
CA THR A 39 -6.11 -13.04 5.76
C THR A 39 -6.56 -11.59 5.76
N THR A 40 -5.63 -10.65 5.56
CA THR A 40 -5.93 -9.21 5.65
C THR A 40 -5.37 -8.46 4.46
N VAL A 41 -6.22 -7.62 3.86
CA VAL A 41 -5.83 -6.68 2.81
C VAL A 41 -5.91 -5.27 3.38
N SER A 42 -4.86 -4.49 3.19
CA SER A 42 -4.83 -3.05 3.51
C SER A 42 -4.53 -2.24 2.26
N ARG A 43 -5.12 -1.06 2.14
CA ARG A 43 -4.83 -0.10 1.08
C ARG A 43 -3.97 1.03 1.63
N TYR A 44 -2.92 1.37 0.90
CA TYR A 44 -2.14 2.58 1.14
C TYR A 44 -2.96 3.81 0.73
N ARG A 45 -2.91 4.87 1.54
CA ARG A 45 -3.58 6.14 1.31
C ARG A 45 -2.57 7.29 1.24
N PRO A 46 -2.92 8.37 0.52
CA PRO A 46 -2.10 9.58 0.48
C PRO A 46 -1.67 10.01 1.88
N GLY A 47 -0.39 10.37 2.01
CA GLY A 47 0.17 10.78 3.30
C GLY A 47 0.71 9.64 4.17
N GLY A 48 0.91 8.42 3.63
CA GLY A 48 1.65 7.37 4.33
C GLY A 48 0.81 6.51 5.28
N THR A 49 -0.51 6.45 5.08
CA THR A 49 -1.40 5.71 5.99
C THR A 49 -1.92 4.44 5.36
N TRP A 50 -2.04 3.38 6.16
CA TRP A 50 -2.59 2.10 5.73
C TRP A 50 -3.98 1.91 6.34
N HIS A 51 -4.98 1.64 5.51
CA HIS A 51 -6.34 1.35 5.96
C HIS A 51 -6.74 -0.06 5.55
N ALA A 52 -7.23 -0.85 6.52
CA ALA A 52 -7.81 -2.15 6.24
C ALA A 52 -8.95 -2.01 5.22
N VAL A 53 -8.93 -2.85 4.20
CA VAL A 53 -10.02 -2.94 3.24
C VAL A 53 -11.04 -3.90 3.84
N LYS A 54 -12.24 -3.40 4.13
CA LYS A 54 -13.35 -4.29 4.43
C LYS A 54 -13.85 -4.88 3.10
N ALA A 55 -13.94 -6.20 3.00
CA ALA A 55 -14.74 -6.82 1.96
C ALA A 55 -16.16 -6.25 2.10
N GLY A 56 -16.70 -5.72 1.00
CA GLY A 56 -17.98 -5.02 1.00
C GLY A 56 -19.10 -5.90 1.55
N GLN A 57 -20.02 -5.25 2.27
CA GLN A 57 -21.43 -5.61 2.30
C GLN A 57 -22.00 -5.64 0.88
#